data_AF-A0A9D4FD76-F1
#
_entry.id   AF-A0A9D4FD76-F1
#
_cell.length_a   1.000
_cell.length_b   1.000
_cell.length_c   1.000
_cell.angle_alpha   90.00
_cell.angle_beta   90.00
_cell.angle_gamma   90.00
#
_symmetry.space_group_name_H-M   'P 1'
#
loop_
_entity.id
_entity.type
_entity.pdbx_description
1 polymer ?
#
loop_
_entity_poly.entity_id
_entity_poly.type
_entity_poly.pdbx_seq_one_letter_code
_entity_poly.pdbx_strand_id
1 'polypeptide(L)'
;MHYGKRVHFFADPSNAISMEPTYKYYSDIIGEAQHLSFHDVHTVNAMYKCSEKCAHVECPKGAFVGKTCECFCQGPLKDPVERCNNSNGRGLPVKNIYIN
;
A
#
# COMPACT_ATOMS: atom_id res chain seq x y z
N MET A 1 -7.13 -0.59 -2.55
CA MET A 1 -8.47 -0.85 -3.15
C MET A 1 -8.99 0.34 -3.97
N HIS A 2 -8.33 0.71 -5.08
CA HIS A 2 -8.69 1.92 -5.85
C HIS A 2 -9.27 1.55 -7.23
N TYR A 3 -10.18 2.36 -7.76
CA TYR A 3 -10.70 2.20 -9.13
C TYR A 3 -9.72 2.72 -10.20
N GLY A 4 -9.85 2.23 -11.44
CA GLY A 4 -9.06 2.71 -12.57
C GLY A 4 -9.63 3.95 -13.23
N LYS A 5 -8.81 4.64 -14.04
CA LYS A 5 -9.18 5.93 -14.64
C LYS A 5 -10.40 5.91 -15.58
N ARG A 6 -10.84 4.73 -16.05
CA ARG A 6 -11.94 4.56 -17.02
C ARG A 6 -13.14 3.77 -16.48
N VAL A 7 -13.34 3.70 -15.17
CA VAL A 7 -14.49 2.97 -14.62
C VAL A 7 -15.81 3.72 -14.86
N HIS A 8 -16.88 2.98 -15.19
CA HIS A 8 -18.28 3.42 -15.25
C HIS A 8 -18.61 4.63 -16.16
N PHE A 9 -18.18 4.62 -17.42
CA PHE A 9 -18.69 5.56 -18.43
C PHE A 9 -19.83 4.94 -19.25
N PHE A 10 -21.00 5.59 -19.25
CA PHE A 10 -22.21 5.16 -20.00
C PHE A 10 -22.25 5.68 -21.44
N ALA A 11 -21.43 6.67 -21.79
CA ALA A 11 -21.34 7.25 -23.12
C ALA A 11 -19.91 7.05 -23.66
N ASP A 12 -19.79 6.16 -24.63
CA ASP A 12 -18.56 5.74 -25.32
C ASP A 12 -17.42 5.20 -24.41
N PRO A 13 -17.25 3.86 -24.33
CA PRO A 13 -16.24 3.22 -23.48
C PRO A 13 -14.79 3.42 -23.96
N SER A 14 -14.55 4.07 -25.10
CA SER A 14 -13.24 4.02 -25.75
C SER A 14 -12.23 5.06 -25.25
N ASN A 15 -12.64 6.22 -24.69
CA ASN A 15 -11.66 7.28 -24.37
C ASN A 15 -11.94 8.21 -23.17
N ALA A 16 -13.09 8.14 -22.50
CA ALA A 16 -13.37 9.07 -21.40
C ALA A 16 -12.66 8.66 -20.09
N ILE A 17 -11.97 9.62 -19.47
CA ILE A 17 -11.38 9.48 -18.13
C ILE A 17 -12.42 9.95 -17.12
N SER A 18 -12.87 9.06 -16.23
CA SER A 18 -13.79 9.40 -15.11
C SER A 18 -13.06 9.79 -13.84
N MET A 19 -11.82 9.33 -13.68
CA MET A 19 -10.99 9.60 -12.51
C MET A 19 -9.58 9.95 -12.96
N GLU A 20 -9.15 11.18 -12.69
CA GLU A 20 -7.78 11.63 -12.95
C GLU A 20 -7.13 12.02 -11.62
N PRO A 21 -6.02 11.37 -11.22
CA PRO A 21 -5.26 11.79 -10.05
C PRO A 21 -4.70 13.20 -10.25
N THR A 22 -4.69 14.03 -9.21
CA THR A 22 -4.08 15.37 -9.24
C THR A 22 -2.64 15.32 -9.75
N TYR A 23 -1.89 14.29 -9.34
CA TYR A 23 -0.57 13.98 -9.88
C TYR A 23 -0.69 13.03 -11.08
N LYS A 24 -0.63 13.59 -12.29
CA LYS A 24 -0.86 12.86 -13.55
C LYS A 24 0.02 11.62 -13.76
N TYR A 25 1.19 11.58 -13.13
CA TYR A 25 2.08 10.41 -13.12
C TYR A 25 1.37 9.11 -12.67
N TYR A 26 0.38 9.21 -11.78
CA TYR A 26 -0.36 8.05 -11.28
C TYR A 26 -1.59 7.67 -12.11
N SER A 27 -1.88 8.39 -13.20
CA SER A 27 -3.09 8.16 -14.00
C SER A 27 -3.15 6.74 -14.57
N ASP A 28 -2.00 6.17 -14.94
CA ASP A 28 -1.88 4.78 -15.42
C ASP A 28 -1.64 3.76 -14.30
N ILE A 29 -1.51 4.19 -13.05
CA ILE A 29 -1.22 3.31 -11.90
C ILE A 29 -2.52 3.01 -11.12
N ILE A 30 -3.46 3.95 -11.07
CA ILE A 30 -4.72 3.74 -10.35
C ILE A 30 -5.55 2.62 -10.98
N GLY A 31 -6.16 1.79 -10.14
CA GLY A 31 -6.99 0.67 -10.57
C GLY A 31 -6.23 -0.54 -11.10
N GLU A 32 -4.90 -0.49 -11.15
CA GLU A 32 -4.09 -1.68 -11.39
C GLU A 32 -3.90 -2.42 -10.07
N ALA A 33 -4.53 -3.59 -9.92
CA ALA A 33 -4.33 -4.46 -8.78
C ALA A 33 -4.20 -5.92 -9.24
N GLN A 34 -2.97 -6.43 -9.27
CA GLN A 34 -2.73 -7.88 -9.36
C GLN A 34 -2.81 -8.55 -7.98
N HIS A 35 -2.45 -7.80 -6.94
CA HIS A 35 -2.41 -8.24 -5.54
C HIS A 35 -2.87 -7.09 -4.62
N LEU A 36 -3.07 -7.38 -3.34
CA LEU A 36 -3.30 -6.35 -2.32
C LEU A 36 -2.09 -5.42 -2.24
N SER A 37 -2.30 -4.13 -1.98
CA SER A 37 -1.16 -3.25 -1.67
C SER A 37 -0.71 -3.46 -0.22
N PHE A 38 0.53 -3.04 0.10
CA PHE A 38 1.03 -3.02 1.48
C PHE A 38 0.04 -2.31 2.42
N HIS A 39 -0.52 -1.19 1.96
CA HIS A 39 -1.42 -0.36 2.75
C HIS A 39 -2.78 -1.03 2.98
N ASP A 40 -3.28 -1.79 1.99
CA ASP A 40 -4.49 -2.59 2.16
C ASP A 40 -4.27 -3.64 3.27
N VAL A 41 -3.16 -4.37 3.22
CA VAL A 41 -2.83 -5.39 4.24
C VAL A 41 -2.64 -4.76 5.62
N HIS A 42 -1.88 -3.68 5.72
CA HIS A 42 -1.67 -2.95 6.96
C HIS A 42 -3.00 -2.48 7.58
N THR A 43 -3.88 -1.89 6.75
CA THR A 43 -5.19 -1.41 7.22
C THR A 43 -6.04 -2.54 7.77
N VAL A 44 -6.12 -3.68 7.07
CA VAL A 44 -6.87 -4.85 7.53
C VAL A 44 -6.25 -5.44 8.80
N ASN A 45 -4.92 -5.49 8.88
CA ASN A 45 -4.20 -5.98 10.05
C ASN A 45 -4.52 -5.14 11.30
N ALA A 46 -4.60 -3.81 11.15
CA ALA A 46 -5.00 -2.90 12.22
C ALA A 46 -6.48 -3.06 12.59
N MET A 47 -7.37 -3.15 11.60
CA MET A 47 -8.82 -3.28 11.79
C MET A 47 -9.18 -4.55 12.59
N TYR A 48 -8.55 -5.68 12.27
CA TYR A 48 -8.78 -6.95 12.97
C TYR A 48 -7.88 -7.14 14.21
N LYS A 49 -7.09 -6.13 14.56
CA LYS A 49 -6.15 -6.16 15.69
C LYS A 49 -5.29 -7.44 15.72
N CYS A 50 -4.73 -7.81 14.58
CA CYS A 50 -4.01 -9.09 14.44
C CYS A 50 -2.87 -9.27 15.46
N SER A 51 -2.32 -8.19 16.01
CA SER A 51 -1.25 -8.19 17.01
C SER A 51 -1.72 -8.07 18.46
N GLU A 52 -3.03 -8.09 18.77
CA GLU A 52 -3.57 -7.88 20.13
C GLU A 52 -3.04 -8.89 21.16
N LYS A 53 -2.65 -10.09 20.72
CA LYS A 53 -2.08 -11.15 21.57
C LYS A 53 -0.56 -11.12 21.67
N CYS A 54 0.10 -10.22 20.95
CA CYS A 54 1.55 -10.12 20.98
C CYS A 54 2.02 -9.33 22.20
N ALA A 55 3.22 -9.65 22.68
CA ALA A 55 3.94 -8.76 23.58
C ALA A 55 4.21 -7.41 22.87
N HIS A 56 4.61 -6.39 23.62
CA HIS A 56 4.99 -5.11 23.02
C HIS A 56 6.20 -5.32 22.09
N VAL A 57 6.00 -5.07 20.79
CA VAL A 57 7.02 -5.17 19.74
C VAL A 57 7.16 -3.81 19.08
N GLU A 58 8.35 -3.23 19.13
CA GLU A 58 8.69 -2.01 18.40
C GLU A 58 9.13 -2.36 16.97
N CYS A 59 8.40 -1.85 15.98
CA CYS A 59 8.73 -2.02 14.58
C CYS A 59 9.31 -0.75 13.96
N PRO A 60 10.07 -0.86 12.85
CA PRO A 60 10.52 0.29 12.09
C PRO A 60 9.36 1.22 11.66
N LYS A 61 9.68 2.49 11.40
CA LYS A 61 8.68 3.47 10.95
C LYS A 61 7.99 2.99 9.67
N GLY A 62 6.65 2.96 9.71
CA GLY A 62 5.81 2.53 8.59
C GLY A 62 5.59 1.03 8.48
N ALA A 63 6.23 0.22 9.33
CA ALA A 63 5.96 -1.21 9.47
C ALA A 63 4.79 -1.48 10.43
N PHE A 64 4.28 -2.71 10.42
CA PHE A 64 3.24 -3.17 11.36
C PHE A 64 3.58 -4.52 11.96
N VAL A 65 3.06 -4.81 13.16
CA VAL A 65 3.16 -6.13 13.80
C VAL A 65 2.08 -7.03 13.21
N GLY A 66 2.48 -8.14 12.61
CA GLY A 66 1.55 -9.13 12.06
C GLY A 66 1.03 -10.10 13.12
N LYS A 67 0.15 -11.02 12.69
CA LYS A 67 -0.39 -12.10 13.54
C LYS A 67 0.66 -13.05 14.12
N THR A 68 1.84 -13.12 13.51
CA THR A 68 2.98 -13.94 13.97
C THR A 68 3.87 -13.21 14.98
N CYS A 69 3.46 -12.01 15.42
CA CYS A 69 4.25 -11.15 16.31
C CYS A 69 5.61 -10.73 15.73
N GLU A 70 5.74 -10.77 14.41
CA GLU A 70 6.88 -10.27 13.64
C GLU A 70 6.53 -8.91 13.02
N CYS A 71 7.56 -8.09 12.78
CA CYS A 71 7.41 -6.85 12.05
C CYS A 71 7.38 -7.10 10.54
N PHE A 72 6.39 -6.51 9.88
CA PHE A 72 6.23 -6.56 8.44
C PHE A 72 6.41 -5.17 7.82
N CYS A 73 7.24 -5.13 6.78
CA CYS A 73 7.66 -3.94 6.05
C CYS A 73 7.09 -3.98 4.62
N GLN A 74 7.14 -2.83 3.93
CA GLN A 74 6.73 -2.75 2.54
C GLN A 74 7.69 -3.55 1.66
N GLY A 75 7.16 -4.59 1.03
CA GLY A 75 7.88 -5.43 0.08
C GLY A 75 7.75 -4.96 -1.38
N PRO A 76 8.27 -5.75 -2.33
CA PRO A 76 8.15 -5.48 -3.76
C PRO A 76 6.68 -5.57 -4.26
N LEU A 77 6.41 -5.06 -5.47
CA LEU A 77 5.05 -5.02 -6.03
C LEU A 77 4.33 -6.38 -6.09
N LYS A 78 5.07 -7.48 -6.30
CA LYS A 78 4.51 -8.83 -6.38
C LYS A 78 4.30 -9.49 -5.01
N ASP A 79 5.06 -9.06 -4.02
CA ASP A 79 4.93 -9.52 -2.63
C ASP A 79 4.93 -8.28 -1.74
N PRO A 80 3.76 -7.64 -1.56
CA PRO A 80 3.64 -6.28 -1.02
C PRO A 80 4.08 -6.17 0.44
N VAL A 81 4.24 -7.29 1.14
CA VAL A 81 4.50 -7.36 2.57
C VAL A 81 5.60 -8.39 2.81
N GLU A 82 6.71 -7.97 3.38
CA GLU A 82 7.82 -8.86 3.74
C GLU A 82 8.20 -8.69 5.20
N ARG A 83 8.88 -9.68 5.78
CA ARG A 83 9.43 -9.54 7.14
C ARG A 83 10.50 -8.47 7.13
N CYS A 84 10.47 -7.57 8.11
CA CYS A 84 11.53 -6.58 8.27
C CYS A 84 12.84 -7.30 8.63
N ASN A 85 13.91 -7.08 7.86
CA ASN A 85 15.24 -7.49 8.27
C ASN A 85 15.71 -6.57 9.42
N ASN A 86 16.27 -7.14 10.49
CA ASN A 86 16.77 -6.40 11.67
C ASN A 86 17.93 -5.40 11.36
N SER A 87 18.25 -5.18 10.09
CA SER A 87 19.23 -4.22 9.63
C SER A 87 18.59 -3.30 8.60
N ASN A 88 18.27 -2.11 9.12
CA ASN A 88 17.78 -0.92 8.43
C ASN A 88 16.26 -0.91 8.26
N GLY A 89 15.61 -0.16 9.14
CA GLY A 89 14.37 0.55 8.88
C GLY A 89 14.50 1.50 7.69
N ARG A 90 14.77 0.95 6.52
CA ARG A 90 14.24 1.47 5.28
C ARG A 90 12.85 0.87 5.15
N GLY A 91 11.94 1.34 6.01
CA GLY A 91 10.73 1.85 5.39
C GLY A 91 11.28 2.78 4.31
N LEU A 92 11.20 2.36 3.04
CA LEU A 92 11.65 3.19 1.94
C LEU A 92 11.21 4.59 2.32
N PRO A 93 12.13 5.57 2.46
CA PRO A 93 11.65 6.93 2.55
C PRO A 93 10.69 7.02 1.37
N VAL A 94 9.42 7.38 1.63
CA VAL A 94 8.59 8.02 0.63
C VAL A 94 9.55 8.99 -0.03
N LYS A 95 10.11 8.56 -1.17
CA LYS A 95 11.28 9.17 -1.77
C LYS A 95 10.82 10.59 -1.95
N ASN A 96 11.37 11.49 -1.15
CA ASN A 96 10.92 12.86 -0.98
C ASN A 96 9.91 13.27 -2.05
N ILE A 97 8.61 13.13 -1.76
CA ILE A 97 7.60 13.98 -2.38
C ILE A 97 7.78 15.35 -1.70
N TYR A 98 8.99 15.89 -1.82
CA TYR A 98 9.27 17.29 -1.60
C TYR A 98 9.26 17.88 -2.98
N ILE A 99 8.13 18.51 -3.21
CA ILE A 99 7.80 19.38 -4.32
C ILE A 99 8.80 20.55 -4.25
N ASN A 100 9.70 20.64 -5.23
CA ASN A 100 10.17 21.93 -5.73
C ASN A 100 9.38 22.21 -7.01
#